data_AF-A0A6G1HBT6-F1
#
_entry.id   AF-A0A6G1HBT6-F1
#
_cell.length_a   1.000
_cell.length_b   1.000
_cell.length_c   1.000
_cell.angle_alpha   90.00
_cell.angle_beta   90.00
_cell.angle_gamma   90.00
#
_symmetry.space_group_name_H-M   'P 1'
#
loop_
_entity.id
_entity.type
_entity.pdbx_description
1 polymer ?
#
loop_
_entity_poly.entity_id
_entity_poly.type
_entity_poly.pdbx_seq_one_letter_code
_entity_poly.pdbx_strand_id
1 'polypeptide(L)'
;MKLFIYTLLLALLAAFVMAAAPHKSVIISYPDGTPDSVIAEAIKAIKAAGGVITHEYKIIKGFAANAPAKALETVQIMGDKYNAIIEEDQIVTTQNGIGI
;
A
#
# COMPACT_ATOMS: atom_id res chain seq x y z
N MET A 1 -33.58 18.89 26.37
CA MET A 1 -33.61 17.75 25.42
C MET A 1 -32.83 18.01 24.14
N LYS A 2 -33.02 19.16 23.46
CA LYS A 2 -32.29 19.50 22.22
C LYS A 2 -30.76 19.47 22.36
N LEU A 3 -30.19 20.08 23.41
CA LEU A 3 -28.74 20.09 23.66
C LEU A 3 -28.15 18.67 23.85
N PHE A 4 -28.90 17.77 24.50
CA PHE A 4 -28.50 16.37 24.70
C PHE A 4 -28.44 15.59 23.40
N ILE A 5 -29.31 15.91 22.45
CA ILE A 5 -29.30 15.29 21.11
C ILE A 5 -28.08 15.77 20.33
N TYR A 6 -27.74 17.06 20.38
CA TYR A 6 -26.56 17.58 19.69
C TYR A 6 -25.25 17.03 20.26
N THR A 7 -25.14 16.88 21.59
CA THR A 7 -23.96 16.26 22.21
C THR A 7 -23.86 14.77 21.91
N LEU A 8 -24.98 14.04 21.88
CA LEU A 8 -25.01 12.63 21.48
C LEU A 8 -24.64 12.47 19.99
N LEU A 9 -25.13 13.35 19.12
CA LEU A 9 -24.82 13.34 17.69
C LEU A 9 -23.34 13.64 17.44
N LEU A 10 -22.76 14.59 18.17
CA LEU A 10 -21.35 14.95 18.07
C LEU A 10 -20.44 13.83 18.60
N ALA A 11 -20.84 13.16 19.68
CA ALA A 11 -20.13 11.99 20.20
C ALA A 11 -20.19 10.80 19.22
N LEU A 12 -21.33 10.57 18.55
CA LEU A 12 -21.43 9.56 17.50
C LEU A 12 -20.54 9.90 16.30
N LEU A 13 -20.52 11.17 15.88
CA LEU A 13 -19.73 11.61 14.73
C LEU A 13 -18.21 11.48 14.98
N ALA A 14 -17.77 11.72 16.22
CA ALA A 14 -16.39 11.51 16.64
C ALA A 14 -15.96 10.04 16.56
N ALA A 15 -16.87 9.06 16.63
CA ALA A 15 -16.56 7.64 16.45
C ALA A 15 -16.30 7.25 14.99
N PHE A 16 -16.68 8.09 14.02
CA PHE A 16 -16.48 7.84 12.59
C PHE A 16 -15.21 8.48 12.01
N VAL A 17 -14.36 9.09 12.84
CA VAL A 17 -13.02 9.50 12.39
C VAL A 17 -12.12 8.26 12.28
N MET A 18 -12.37 7.43 11.28
CA MET A 18 -11.41 6.43 10.84
C MET A 18 -10.23 7.18 10.22
N ALA A 19 -9.12 7.26 10.95
CA ALA A 19 -7.87 7.72 10.38
C ALA A 19 -7.55 6.85 9.15
N ALA A 20 -7.38 7.48 7.98
CA ALA A 20 -6.92 6.76 6.80
C ALA A 20 -5.58 6.09 7.14
N ALA A 21 -5.49 4.77 6.93
CA ALA A 21 -4.25 4.05 7.16
C ALA A 21 -3.13 4.70 6.33
N PRO A 22 -1.94 4.95 6.93
CA PRO A 22 -0.87 5.60 6.21
C PRO A 22 -0.50 4.78 4.98
N HIS A 23 -0.30 5.47 3.85
CA HIS A 23 0.25 4.85 2.66
C HIS A 23 1.74 4.59 2.88
N LYS A 24 2.21 3.46 2.36
CA LYS A 24 3.63 3.13 2.30
C LYS A 24 4.11 3.19 0.85
N SER A 25 5.30 3.74 0.65
CA SER A 25 6.04 3.60 -0.61
C SER A 25 6.74 2.25 -0.60
N VAL A 26 6.43 1.39 -1.56
CA VAL A 26 6.95 0.03 -1.61
C VAL A 26 7.35 -0.37 -3.02
N ILE A 27 8.24 -1.36 -3.08
CA ILE A 27 8.54 -2.15 -4.28
C ILE A 27 8.00 -3.56 -4.03
N ILE A 28 7.23 -4.07 -4.99
CA ILE A 28 6.69 -5.43 -4.97
C ILE A 28 7.35 -6.20 -6.10
N SER A 29 8.06 -7.27 -5.77
CA SER A 29 8.82 -8.10 -6.72
C SER A 29 8.40 -9.56 -6.65
N TYR A 30 8.55 -10.24 -7.79
CA TYR A 30 8.17 -11.64 -7.99
C TYR A 30 9.30 -12.39 -8.70
N PRO A 31 9.39 -13.72 -8.52
CA PRO A 31 10.27 -14.58 -9.33
C PRO A 31 9.91 -14.53 -10.82
N ASP A 32 10.90 -14.72 -11.70
CA ASP A 32 10.75 -14.61 -13.17
C ASP A 32 9.67 -15.51 -13.78
N GLY A 33 9.41 -16.67 -13.18
CA GLY A 33 8.39 -17.62 -13.61
C GLY A 33 6.95 -17.24 -13.27
N THR A 34 6.74 -16.09 -12.61
CA THR A 34 5.40 -15.64 -12.19
C THR A 34 4.60 -15.19 -13.41
N PRO A 35 3.37 -15.73 -13.61
CA PRO A 35 2.53 -15.31 -14.72
C PRO A 35 2.15 -13.83 -14.64
N ASP A 36 2.16 -13.14 -15.78
CA ASP A 36 1.84 -11.70 -15.85
C ASP A 36 0.43 -11.38 -15.33
N SER A 37 -0.50 -12.33 -15.41
CA SER A 37 -1.86 -12.19 -14.87
C SER A 37 -1.86 -11.97 -13.36
N VAL A 38 -0.95 -12.59 -12.62
CA VAL A 38 -0.83 -12.44 -11.16
C VAL A 38 -0.39 -11.03 -10.80
N ILE A 39 0.60 -10.51 -11.53
CA ILE A 39 1.12 -9.16 -11.35
C ILE A 39 0.04 -8.13 -11.71
N ALA A 40 -0.67 -8.35 -12.81
CA ALA A 40 -1.78 -7.51 -13.23
C ALA A 40 -2.93 -7.49 -12.20
N GLU A 41 -3.23 -8.64 -11.58
CA GLU A 41 -4.23 -8.74 -10.52
C GLU A 41 -3.79 -8.00 -9.24
N ALA A 42 -2.52 -8.12 -8.85
CA ALA A 42 -1.95 -7.36 -7.74
C ALA A 42 -2.02 -5.85 -7.99
N ILE A 43 -1.63 -5.39 -9.19
CA ILE A 43 -1.76 -3.98 -9.60
C ILE A 43 -3.21 -3.51 -9.49
N LYS A 44 -4.16 -4.34 -9.96
CA LYS A 44 -5.60 -4.03 -9.87
C LYS A 44 -6.06 -3.94 -8.41
N ALA A 45 -5.63 -4.85 -7.54
CA ALA A 45 -5.96 -4.82 -6.12
C ALA A 45 -5.45 -3.55 -5.44
N ILE A 46 -4.20 -3.14 -5.73
CA ILE A 46 -3.62 -1.89 -5.22
C ILE A 46 -4.44 -0.68 -5.68
N LYS A 47 -4.77 -0.58 -6.98
CA LYS A 47 -5.59 0.53 -7.51
C LYS A 47 -6.99 0.56 -6.91
N ALA A 48 -7.62 -0.61 -6.75
CA ALA A 48 -8.96 -0.72 -6.15
C ALA A 48 -8.99 -0.27 -4.69
N ALA A 49 -7.89 -0.45 -3.96
CA ALA A 49 -7.72 0.01 -2.59
C ALA A 49 -7.33 1.50 -2.48
N GLY A 50 -7.28 2.25 -3.59
CA GLY A 50 -6.88 3.66 -3.60
C GLY A 50 -5.36 3.89 -3.61
N GLY A 51 -4.57 2.84 -3.83
CA GLY A 51 -3.14 2.96 -4.04
C GLY A 51 -2.78 3.45 -5.45
N VAL A 52 -1.57 4.00 -5.58
CA VAL A 52 -1.04 4.56 -6.83
C VAL A 52 0.18 3.78 -7.25
N ILE A 53 0.20 3.29 -8.49
CA ILE A 53 1.39 2.67 -9.08
C ILE A 53 2.33 3.79 -9.54
N THR A 54 3.54 3.81 -9.00
CA THR A 54 4.55 4.83 -9.31
C THR A 54 5.46 4.40 -10.44
N HIS A 55 5.70 3.09 -10.58
CA HIS A 55 6.53 2.54 -11.64
C HIS A 55 6.21 1.07 -11.92
N GLU A 56 6.31 0.66 -13.18
CA GLU A 56 6.25 -0.76 -13.60
C GLU A 56 7.61 -1.13 -14.20
N TYR A 57 8.25 -2.17 -13.65
CA TYR A 57 9.60 -2.53 -14.06
C TYR A 57 9.60 -3.41 -15.32
N LYS A 58 10.60 -3.20 -16.19
CA LYS A 58 10.86 -4.06 -17.35
C LYS A 58 11.98 -5.07 -17.12
N ILE A 59 12.83 -4.83 -16.11
CA ILE A 59 14.04 -5.63 -15.83
C ILE A 59 13.73 -6.75 -14.82
N ILE A 60 12.78 -6.53 -13.92
CA ILE A 60 12.29 -7.51 -12.95
C ILE A 60 10.77 -7.67 -13.10
N LYS A 61 10.24 -8.81 -12.67
CA LYS A 61 8.79 -9.00 -12.52
C LYS A 61 8.32 -8.27 -11.26
N GLY A 62 7.84 -7.04 -11.41
CA GLY A 62 7.40 -6.25 -10.27
C GLY A 62 6.98 -4.84 -10.61
N PHE A 63 6.55 -4.11 -9.58
CA PHE A 63 6.14 -2.71 -9.69
C PHE A 63 6.35 -1.98 -8.36
N ALA A 64 6.48 -0.66 -8.43
CA ALA A 64 6.52 0.22 -7.27
C ALA A 64 5.16 0.90 -7.08
N ALA A 65 4.77 1.11 -5.82
CA ALA A 65 3.49 1.70 -5.49
C ALA A 65 3.51 2.48 -4.17
N ASN A 66 2.64 3.50 -4.10
CA ASN A 66 2.21 4.11 -2.86
C ASN A 66 0.83 3.53 -2.50
N ALA A 67 0.76 2.67 -1.48
CA ALA A 67 -0.46 1.93 -1.18
C ALA A 67 -0.79 1.90 0.32
N PRO A 68 -2.07 1.81 0.70
CA PRO A 68 -2.46 1.57 2.08
C PRO A 68 -1.89 0.24 2.59
N ALA A 69 -1.47 0.19 3.85
CA ALA A 69 -0.94 -1.05 4.47
C ALA A 69 -1.89 -2.25 4.29
N LYS A 70 -3.20 -2.03 4.38
CA LYS A 70 -4.19 -3.09 4.19
C LYS A 70 -4.19 -3.69 2.78
N ALA A 71 -3.92 -2.87 1.76
CA ALA A 71 -3.81 -3.33 0.39
C ALA A 71 -2.56 -4.21 0.19
N LEU A 72 -1.46 -3.85 0.87
CA LEU A 72 -0.22 -4.62 0.85
C LEU A 72 -0.39 -5.99 1.52
N GLU A 73 -1.12 -6.08 2.63
CA GLU A 73 -1.48 -7.37 3.23
C GLU A 73 -2.26 -8.26 2.25
N THR A 74 -3.22 -7.68 1.51
CA THR A 74 -3.96 -8.42 0.48
C THR A 74 -3.05 -8.91 -0.63
N VAL A 75 -2.15 -8.06 -1.14
CA VAL A 75 -1.19 -8.45 -2.17
C VAL A 75 -0.20 -9.52 -1.67
N GLN A 76 0.23 -9.44 -0.41
CA GLN A 76 1.08 -10.45 0.20
C GLN A 76 0.39 -11.83 0.21
N ILE A 77 -0.89 -11.89 0.59
CA ILE A 77 -1.67 -13.13 0.60
C ILE A 77 -1.87 -13.66 -0.82
N MET A 78 -2.19 -12.79 -1.78
CA MET A 78 -2.33 -13.17 -3.20
C MET A 78 -1.00 -13.70 -3.78
N GLY A 79 0.10 -13.11 -3.33
CA GLY A 79 1.46 -13.40 -3.78
C GLY A 79 2.15 -14.55 -3.05
N ASP A 80 1.56 -15.10 -1.99
CA ASP A 80 2.18 -16.13 -1.14
C ASP A 80 2.61 -17.37 -1.95
N LYS A 81 1.73 -17.84 -2.83
CA LYS A 81 2.01 -18.95 -3.77
C LYS A 81 3.15 -18.63 -4.74
N TYR A 82 3.39 -17.35 -5.02
CA TYR A 82 4.38 -16.86 -5.99
C TYR A 82 5.61 -16.27 -5.32
N ASN A 83 5.78 -16.43 -3.99
CA ASN A 83 6.89 -15.86 -3.22
C ASN A 83 7.08 -14.35 -3.49
N ALA A 84 5.98 -13.60 -3.50
CA ALA A 84 6.04 -12.15 -3.66
C ALA A 84 6.77 -11.50 -2.48
N ILE A 85 7.71 -10.62 -2.78
CA ILE A 85 8.47 -9.86 -1.79
C ILE A 85 7.99 -8.41 -1.83
N ILE A 86 7.60 -7.87 -0.67
CA ILE A 86 7.19 -6.47 -0.50
C ILE A 86 8.24 -5.78 0.35
N GLU A 87 8.92 -4.79 -0.23
CA GLU A 87 9.99 -4.03 0.43
C GLU A 87 9.57 -2.56 0.51
N GLU A 88 9.78 -1.93 1.67
CA GLU A 88 9.57 -0.48 1.80
C GLU A 88 10.68 0.25 1.04
N ASP A 89 10.28 1.26 0.25
CA ASP A 89 11.21 2.07 -0.52
C ASP A 89 12.04 2.95 0.43
N GLN A 90 13.35 3.00 0.20
CA GLN A 90 14.30 3.65 1.09
C GLN A 90 15.11 4.72 0.37
N ILE A 91 15.42 5.79 1.10
CA ILE A 91 16.31 6.84 0.62
C ILE A 91 17.75 6.34 0.68
N VAL A 92 18.43 6.40 -0.46
CA VAL A 92 19.87 6.15 -0.56
C VAL A 92 20.59 7.49 -0.69
N THR A 93 21.61 7.71 0.14
CA THR A 93 22.44 8.93 0.10
C THR A 93 23.80 8.64 -0.53
N THR A 94 24.47 9.70 -1.00
CA THR A 94 25.88 9.58 -1.43
C THR A 94 26.77 9.34 -0.21
N GLN A 95 27.91 8.65 -0.40
CA GLN A 95 28.81 8.24 0.69
C GLN A 95 29.28 9.39 1.60
N ASN A 96 29.33 10.62 1.07
CA ASN A 96 29.78 11.83 1.78
C ASN A 96 28.63 12.79 2.12
N GLY A 97 27.38 12.43 1.82
CA GLY A 97 26.21 13.19 2.25
C GLY A 97 26.05 12.97 3.75
N ILE A 98 26.03 14.07 4.52
CA ILE A 98 25.72 14.04 5.96
C ILE A 98 24.34 13.39 6.08
N GLY A 99 24.34 12.11 6.44
CA GLY A 99 23.13 11.38 6.81
C GLY A 99 22.56 12.08 8.04
N ILE A 100 21.29 12.42 7.95
CA ILE A 100 20.44 12.59 9.14
C ILE A 100 20.54 11.34 10.04
#